data_AF-A0A9P4LQB1-F1
#
_entry.id   AF-A0A9P4LQB1-F1
#
_cell.length_a   1.000
_cell.length_b   1.000
_cell.length_c   1.000
_cell.angle_alpha   90.00
_cell.angle_beta   90.00
_cell.angle_gamma   90.00
#
_symmetry.space_group_name_H-M   'P 1'
#
loop_
_entity.id
_entity.type
_entity.pdbx_description
1 polymer ?
#
loop_
_entity_poly.entity_id
_entity_poly.type
_entity_poly.pdbx_seq_one_letter_code
_entity_poly.pdbx_strand_id
1 'polypeptide(L)'
;MATPPLRSSRAFRTPAPATAIRFVLLNDELDEQEGNGPAASGRPVTHILDLTNLRNPKWTGTFYATDSKGIDHNLYIVDGLAYQSNYGAGIWVHDVRSISKDPTGSKVSVEGFFDSYPEDDSVGGIVQFVGTWSNFLFPSGYILVNTIERGAFVVKLASERERGRGGCRVDLSKGFENKIVCDDDDNVLF
;
A
#
# COMPACT_ATOMS: atom_id res chain seq x y z
N MET A 1 -25.00 -43.58 41.09
CA MET A 1 -24.47 -42.23 40.80
C MET A 1 -23.10 -42.42 40.16
N ALA A 2 -22.98 -42.20 38.85
CA ALA A 2 -21.72 -42.30 38.13
C ALA A 2 -21.15 -40.90 37.92
N THR A 3 -19.91 -40.68 38.36
CA THR A 3 -19.15 -39.45 38.14
C THR A 3 -18.78 -39.33 36.65
N PRO A 4 -18.96 -38.16 36.00
CA PRO A 4 -18.57 -37.98 34.61
C PRO A 4 -17.04 -37.79 34.50
N PRO A 5 -16.41 -38.19 33.37
CA PRO A 5 -14.96 -38.08 33.21
C PRO A 5 -14.54 -36.63 32.93
N LEU A 6 -13.39 -36.24 33.48
CA LEU A 6 -12.77 -34.94 33.28
C LEU A 6 -12.38 -34.76 31.80
N ARG A 7 -12.85 -33.64 31.22
CA ARG A 7 -12.52 -33.23 29.85
C ARG A 7 -11.04 -32.85 29.79
N SER A 8 -10.29 -33.54 28.94
CA SER A 8 -8.91 -33.23 28.59
C SER A 8 -8.75 -31.73 28.27
N SER A 9 -7.89 -31.06 29.04
CA SER A 9 -7.49 -29.68 28.81
C SER A 9 -6.80 -29.61 27.44
N ARG A 10 -7.40 -28.89 26.49
CA ARG A 10 -6.68 -28.49 25.28
C ARG A 10 -5.46 -27.69 25.73
N ALA A 11 -4.27 -28.24 25.46
CA ALA A 11 -3.02 -27.50 25.61
C ALA A 11 -3.16 -26.17 24.87
N PHE A 12 -2.94 -25.08 25.61
CA PHE A 12 -2.78 -23.75 25.04
C PHE A 12 -1.59 -23.83 24.09
N ARG A 13 -1.84 -23.93 22.78
CA ARG A 13 -0.79 -23.80 21.77
C ARG A 13 -0.25 -22.39 21.91
N THR A 14 1.01 -22.27 22.35
CA THR A 14 1.77 -21.04 22.21
C THR A 14 1.69 -20.61 20.73
N PRO A 15 1.40 -19.33 20.44
CA PRO A 15 1.50 -18.81 19.07
C PRO A 15 2.88 -19.20 18.50
N ALA A 16 2.93 -19.56 17.22
CA ALA A 16 4.21 -19.73 16.55
C ALA A 16 5.05 -18.47 16.78
N PRO A 17 6.38 -18.59 17.01
CA PRO A 17 7.23 -17.42 17.15
C PRO A 17 7.01 -16.51 15.94
N ALA A 18 6.80 -15.22 16.19
CA ALA A 18 6.75 -14.22 15.14
C ALA A 18 7.95 -14.45 14.22
N THR A 19 7.67 -14.74 12.95
CA THR A 19 8.71 -14.95 11.93
C THR A 19 9.68 -13.77 12.01
N ALA A 20 10.97 -14.03 12.20
CA ALA A 20 11.97 -12.98 12.29
C ALA A 20 11.82 -12.02 11.09
N ILE A 21 11.86 -10.70 11.36
CA ILE A 21 11.82 -9.67 10.31
C ILE A 21 13.07 -9.87 9.44
N ARG A 22 12.87 -10.37 8.22
CA ARG A 22 13.96 -10.62 7.27
C ARG A 22 14.12 -9.44 6.31
N PHE A 23 13.02 -8.91 5.80
CA PHE A 23 13.04 -7.81 4.86
C PHE A 23 12.32 -6.60 5.45
N VAL A 24 12.88 -5.42 5.21
CA VAL A 24 12.21 -4.14 5.45
C VAL A 24 12.02 -3.45 4.11
N LEU A 25 10.82 -2.92 3.93
CA LEU A 25 10.51 -2.01 2.84
C LEU A 25 10.50 -0.61 3.46
N LEU A 26 11.20 0.33 2.83
CA LEU A 26 11.20 1.71 3.26
C LEU A 26 11.16 2.65 2.06
N ASN A 27 10.71 3.84 2.39
CA ASN A 27 10.62 5.01 1.56
C ASN A 27 11.79 5.95 1.93
N ASP A 28 12.18 6.84 1.01
CA ASP A 28 13.24 7.83 1.22
C ASP A 28 12.75 9.22 0.82
N GLU A 29 11.85 9.77 1.65
CA GLU A 29 11.21 11.06 1.41
C GLU A 29 12.26 12.13 1.08
N LEU A 30 12.05 12.83 -0.05
CA LEU A 30 12.89 13.86 -0.69
C LEU A 30 13.77 13.36 -1.84
N ASP A 31 14.01 12.05 -1.98
CA ASP A 31 14.92 11.56 -3.02
C ASP A 31 14.40 11.86 -4.46
N GLU A 32 13.09 12.05 -4.64
CA GLU A 32 12.48 12.51 -5.89
C GLU A 32 12.70 14.02 -6.13
N GLN A 33 12.74 14.82 -5.06
CA GLN A 33 13.04 16.26 -5.14
C GLN A 33 14.52 16.51 -5.41
N GLU A 34 15.39 15.73 -4.75
CA GLU A 34 16.84 15.81 -4.91
C GLU A 34 17.30 15.16 -6.22
N GLY A 35 16.47 14.30 -6.81
CA GLY A 35 16.77 13.59 -8.05
C GLY A 35 17.83 12.50 -7.85
N ASN A 36 17.79 11.82 -6.71
CA ASN A 36 18.80 10.84 -6.33
C ASN A 36 18.44 9.43 -6.81
N GLY A 37 19.44 8.68 -7.26
CA GLY A 37 19.29 7.25 -7.53
C GLY A 37 18.12 6.91 -8.47
N PRO A 38 17.35 5.84 -8.19
CA PRO A 38 16.18 5.47 -8.98
C PRO A 38 15.05 6.52 -8.98
N ALA A 39 14.96 7.34 -7.93
CA ALA A 39 13.97 8.41 -7.77
C ALA A 39 14.24 9.64 -8.65
N ALA A 40 15.38 9.70 -9.36
CA ALA A 40 15.71 10.77 -10.32
C ALA A 40 14.67 10.98 -11.43
N SER A 41 13.77 10.01 -11.64
CA SER A 41 12.62 10.14 -12.55
C SER A 41 11.50 11.04 -12.00
N GLY A 42 11.54 11.39 -10.71
CA GLY A 42 10.47 12.06 -9.98
C GLY A 42 9.33 11.12 -9.56
N ARG A 43 9.49 9.81 -9.75
CA ARG A 43 8.53 8.79 -9.32
C ARG A 43 8.96 8.20 -7.97
N PRO A 44 8.06 8.15 -6.98
CA PRO A 44 8.21 7.42 -5.73
C PRO A 44 8.86 6.04 -5.85
N VAL A 45 9.83 5.74 -4.98
CA VAL A 45 10.58 4.46 -4.99
C VAL A 45 10.58 3.82 -3.60
N THR A 46 10.07 2.59 -3.51
CA THR A 46 10.24 1.80 -2.29
C THR A 46 11.50 0.93 -2.39
N HIS A 47 12.35 1.03 -1.38
CA HIS A 47 13.59 0.27 -1.21
C HIS A 47 13.36 -1.01 -0.43
N ILE A 48 14.07 -2.09 -0.81
CA ILE A 48 14.01 -3.40 -0.16
C ILE A 48 15.37 -3.70 0.46
N LEU A 49 15.39 -3.92 1.78
CA LEU A 49 16.59 -4.27 2.53
C LEU A 49 16.45 -5.64 3.19
N ASP A 50 17.44 -6.51 3.01
CA ASP A 50 17.62 -7.72 3.81
C ASP A 50 18.31 -7.36 5.13
N LEU A 51 17.57 -7.53 6.23
CA LEU A 51 17.99 -7.29 7.60
C LEU A 51 18.28 -8.59 8.38
N THR A 52 18.49 -9.72 7.70
CA THR A 52 18.91 -10.99 8.34
C THR A 52 20.15 -10.78 9.23
N ASN A 53 21.03 -9.84 8.87
CA ASN A 53 22.11 -9.37 9.71
C ASN A 53 21.97 -7.85 9.98
N LEU A 54 21.48 -7.49 11.17
CA LEU A 54 21.31 -6.09 11.58
C LEU A 54 22.61 -5.28 11.63
N ARG A 55 23.79 -5.93 11.69
CA ARG A 55 25.09 -5.26 11.63
C ARG A 55 25.59 -5.04 10.21
N ASN A 56 24.95 -5.68 9.22
CA ASN A 56 25.29 -5.53 7.81
C ASN A 56 24.02 -5.63 6.95
N PRO A 57 23.13 -4.62 7.01
CA PRO A 57 21.98 -4.53 6.12
C PRO A 57 22.40 -4.60 4.65
N LYS A 58 21.62 -5.29 3.82
CA LYS A 58 21.87 -5.36 2.38
C LYS A 58 20.71 -4.78 1.61
N TRP A 59 20.97 -3.76 0.79
CA TRP A 59 20.01 -3.30 -0.21
C TRP A 59 19.89 -4.35 -1.31
N THR A 60 18.69 -4.89 -1.52
CA THR A 60 18.44 -6.01 -2.45
C THR A 60 17.70 -5.60 -3.71
N GLY A 61 17.02 -4.45 -3.69
CA GLY A 61 16.30 -3.93 -4.85
C GLY A 61 15.33 -2.82 -4.50
N THR A 62 14.53 -2.43 -5.50
CA THR A 62 13.52 -1.39 -5.42
C THR A 62 12.33 -1.72 -6.32
N PHE A 63 11.22 -1.01 -6.13
CA PHE A 63 10.13 -0.91 -7.11
C PHE A 63 9.57 0.51 -7.09
N TYR A 64 8.98 0.95 -8.20
CA TYR A 64 8.26 2.22 -8.25
C TYR A 64 6.93 2.08 -7.53
N ALA A 65 6.65 2.99 -6.60
CA ALA A 65 5.41 3.02 -5.82
C ALA A 65 4.22 3.58 -6.62
N THR A 66 4.48 4.33 -7.69
CA THR A 66 3.44 4.98 -8.51
C THR A 66 3.86 5.02 -9.98
N ASP A 67 2.89 5.17 -10.90
CA ASP A 67 3.14 5.40 -12.33
C ASP A 67 3.25 6.89 -12.72
N SER A 68 2.77 7.80 -11.86
CA SER A 68 2.91 9.25 -11.97
C SER A 68 4.06 9.77 -11.10
N LYS A 69 4.50 11.01 -11.36
CA LYS A 69 5.43 11.70 -10.47
C LYS A 69 4.76 12.02 -9.13
N GLY A 70 5.55 12.05 -8.07
CA GLY A 70 5.10 12.29 -6.71
C GLY A 70 6.26 12.27 -5.73
N ILE A 71 5.95 12.21 -4.45
CA ILE A 71 6.91 12.00 -3.37
C ILE A 71 6.39 10.83 -2.54
N ASP A 72 7.23 9.86 -2.22
CA ASP A 72 6.85 8.79 -1.32
C ASP A 72 6.66 9.30 0.13
N HIS A 73 5.84 8.64 0.96
CA HIS A 73 5.65 9.17 2.32
C HIS A 73 5.36 8.14 3.41
N ASN A 74 4.19 7.49 3.40
CA ASN A 74 3.80 6.59 4.48
C ASN A 74 3.48 5.20 3.94
N LEU A 75 4.21 4.20 4.43
CA LEU A 75 4.10 2.81 4.00
C LEU A 75 3.74 1.90 5.18
N TYR A 76 2.67 1.13 5.03
CA TYR A 76 2.25 0.10 5.99
C TYR A 76 2.05 -1.23 5.29
N ILE A 77 2.46 -2.34 5.93
CA ILE A 77 2.28 -3.69 5.38
C ILE A 77 1.31 -4.47 6.26
N VAL A 78 0.23 -4.96 5.66
CA VAL A 78 -0.76 -5.84 6.31
C VAL A 78 -1.04 -7.02 5.39
N ASP A 79 -0.91 -8.24 5.91
CA ASP A 79 -1.18 -9.50 5.18
C ASP A 79 -0.50 -9.63 3.80
N GLY A 80 0.69 -9.03 3.65
CA GLY A 80 1.48 -9.07 2.42
C GLY A 80 1.09 -8.03 1.38
N LEU A 81 0.20 -7.10 1.73
CA LEU A 81 -0.10 -5.90 0.94
C LEU A 81 0.57 -4.68 1.57
N ALA A 82 1.23 -3.86 0.74
CA ALA A 82 1.79 -2.58 1.14
C ALA A 82 0.83 -1.45 0.74
N TYR A 83 0.41 -0.64 1.72
CA TYR A 83 -0.44 0.52 1.58
C TYR A 83 0.41 1.77 1.70
N GLN A 84 0.50 2.55 0.62
CA GLN A 84 1.45 3.63 0.48
C GLN A 84 0.75 4.93 0.16
N SER A 85 0.84 5.92 1.04
CA SER A 85 0.48 7.31 0.72
C SER A 85 1.69 7.98 0.05
N ASN A 86 1.47 8.54 -1.13
CA ASN A 86 2.51 9.12 -1.99
C ASN A 86 2.15 10.56 -2.40
N TYR A 87 1.81 11.41 -1.42
CA TYR A 87 1.45 12.82 -1.63
C TYR A 87 0.47 13.00 -2.82
N GLY A 88 0.85 13.77 -3.84
CA GLY A 88 0.02 14.10 -5.00
C GLY A 88 -0.37 12.86 -5.81
N ALA A 89 0.44 11.81 -5.79
CA ALA A 89 0.13 10.57 -6.50
C ALA A 89 -0.88 9.67 -5.78
N GLY A 90 -1.40 10.09 -4.61
CA GLY A 90 -2.47 9.39 -3.92
C GLY A 90 -2.02 8.16 -3.12
N ILE A 91 -2.99 7.29 -2.79
CA ILE A 91 -2.70 6.02 -2.12
C ILE A 91 -2.57 4.88 -3.12
N TRP A 92 -1.52 4.09 -3.00
CA TRP A 92 -1.25 2.91 -3.83
C TRP A 92 -1.16 1.66 -2.95
N VAL A 93 -1.74 0.56 -3.43
CA VAL A 93 -1.68 -0.74 -2.78
C VAL A 93 -0.92 -1.72 -3.65
N HIS A 94 0.08 -2.39 -3.07
CA HIS A 94 0.94 -3.33 -3.77
C HIS A 94 0.93 -4.71 -3.12
N ASP A 95 0.91 -5.78 -3.91
CA ASP A 95 1.26 -7.11 -3.43
C ASP A 95 2.77 -7.27 -3.34
N VAL A 96 3.27 -7.42 -2.11
CA VAL A 96 4.69 -7.53 -1.80
C VAL A 96 5.10 -8.93 -1.33
N ARG A 97 4.20 -9.93 -1.42
CA ARG A 97 4.47 -11.31 -0.98
C ARG A 97 5.64 -11.97 -1.70
N SER A 98 5.90 -11.54 -2.94
CA SER A 98 7.00 -12.05 -3.77
C SER A 98 8.39 -11.76 -3.20
N ILE A 99 8.55 -10.70 -2.40
CA ILE A 99 9.83 -10.25 -1.82
C ILE A 99 10.49 -11.33 -0.95
N SER A 100 9.69 -12.15 -0.27
CA SER A 100 10.19 -13.26 0.55
C SER A 100 11.02 -14.28 -0.24
N LYS A 101 10.77 -14.40 -1.56
CA LYS A 101 11.44 -15.33 -2.49
C LYS A 101 12.35 -14.60 -3.47
N ASP A 102 11.99 -13.38 -3.86
CA ASP A 102 12.69 -12.56 -4.84
C ASP A 102 12.76 -11.10 -4.33
N PRO A 103 13.80 -10.75 -3.56
CA PRO A 103 13.88 -9.46 -2.89
C PRO A 103 14.37 -8.32 -3.81
N THR A 104 14.31 -8.52 -5.12
CA THR A 104 14.67 -7.50 -6.13
C THR A 104 13.59 -6.46 -6.35
N GLY A 105 12.33 -6.77 -5.98
CA GLY A 105 11.16 -5.92 -6.27
C GLY A 105 10.51 -6.17 -7.63
N SER A 106 11.16 -6.93 -8.51
CA SER A 106 10.70 -7.16 -9.91
C SER A 106 9.35 -7.88 -10.06
N LYS A 107 8.83 -8.48 -8.99
CA LYS A 107 7.55 -9.21 -8.95
C LYS A 107 6.55 -8.58 -7.99
N VAL A 108 6.75 -7.33 -7.61
CA VAL A 108 5.72 -6.55 -6.90
C VAL A 108 4.69 -6.10 -7.93
N SER A 109 3.40 -6.19 -7.59
CA SER A 109 2.30 -5.80 -8.47
C SER A 109 1.37 -4.82 -7.79
N VAL A 110 0.81 -3.90 -8.56
CA VAL A 110 -0.20 -2.93 -8.09
C VAL A 110 -1.56 -3.63 -8.00
N GLU A 111 -2.17 -3.62 -6.83
CA GLU A 111 -3.53 -4.14 -6.57
C GLU A 111 -4.61 -3.06 -6.75
N GLY A 112 -4.23 -1.80 -6.63
CA GLY A 112 -5.09 -0.65 -6.89
C GLY A 112 -4.45 0.64 -6.41
N PHE A 113 -5.02 1.77 -6.86
CA PHE A 113 -4.70 3.08 -6.32
C PHE A 113 -5.95 3.97 -6.29
N PHE A 114 -5.89 5.00 -5.45
CA PHE A 114 -6.86 6.09 -5.40
C PHE A 114 -6.09 7.40 -5.44
N ASP A 115 -6.28 8.13 -6.53
CA ASP A 115 -5.76 9.47 -6.68
C ASP A 115 -6.71 10.49 -6.03
N SER A 116 -6.14 11.26 -5.10
CA SER A 116 -6.84 12.33 -4.40
C SER A 116 -6.45 13.72 -4.89
N TYR A 117 -5.54 13.84 -5.87
CA TYR A 117 -5.02 15.09 -6.41
C TYR A 117 -4.99 15.12 -7.96
N PRO A 118 -6.13 14.93 -8.64
CA PRO A 118 -6.16 14.76 -10.11
C PRO A 118 -5.81 16.01 -10.93
N GLU A 119 -5.69 17.19 -10.32
CA GLU A 119 -5.35 18.42 -11.03
C GLU A 119 -3.93 18.43 -11.63
N ASP A 120 -3.03 17.56 -11.16
CA ASP A 120 -1.66 17.44 -11.67
C ASP A 120 -1.52 16.35 -12.76
N ASP A 121 -2.58 15.59 -13.05
CA ASP A 121 -2.59 14.51 -14.04
C ASP A 121 -2.18 15.00 -15.44
N SER A 122 -2.62 16.21 -15.80
CA SER A 122 -2.33 16.81 -17.10
C SER A 122 -0.84 17.04 -17.37
N VAL A 123 -0.02 17.06 -16.31
CA VAL A 123 1.44 17.18 -16.38
C VAL A 123 2.18 15.91 -15.93
N GLY A 124 1.44 14.82 -15.69
CA GLY A 124 1.96 13.52 -15.29
C GLY A 124 2.38 13.43 -13.81
N GLY A 125 1.77 14.24 -12.95
CA GLY A 125 2.10 14.36 -11.52
C GLY A 125 3.11 15.46 -11.20
N ILE A 126 3.11 15.93 -9.95
CA ILE A 126 4.10 16.89 -9.43
C ILE A 126 4.85 16.35 -8.21
N VAL A 127 6.14 16.70 -8.11
CA VAL A 127 7.00 16.34 -6.97
C VAL A 127 6.85 17.41 -5.88
N GLN A 128 5.68 17.46 -5.24
CA GLN A 128 5.32 18.43 -4.19
C GLN A 128 4.58 17.78 -3.03
N PHE A 129 4.66 18.42 -1.85
CA PHE A 129 4.00 17.99 -0.62
C PHE A 129 2.51 18.38 -0.60
N VAL A 130 1.72 17.74 -1.45
CA VAL A 130 0.27 17.93 -1.58
C VAL A 130 -0.45 16.58 -1.53
N GLY A 131 -1.77 16.54 -1.35
CA GLY A 131 -2.53 15.29 -1.46
C GLY A 131 -2.42 14.39 -0.22
N THR A 132 -2.17 13.10 -0.39
CA THR A 132 -2.24 12.11 0.71
C THR A 132 -1.08 12.23 1.70
N TRP A 133 -1.39 12.44 2.98
CA TRP A 133 -0.39 12.48 4.06
C TRP A 133 -0.28 11.14 4.78
N SER A 134 -1.38 10.44 5.04
CA SER A 134 -1.29 9.10 5.62
C SER A 134 -2.50 8.26 5.27
N ASN A 135 -2.45 7.00 5.73
CA ASN A 135 -3.53 6.05 5.58
C ASN A 135 -3.60 5.12 6.79
N PHE A 136 -4.80 4.58 7.03
CA PHE A 136 -5.04 3.61 8.08
C PHE A 136 -6.00 2.52 7.60
N LEU A 137 -5.55 1.27 7.59
CA LEU A 137 -6.38 0.10 7.27
C LEU A 137 -7.12 -0.39 8.52
N PHE A 138 -8.44 -0.37 8.47
CA PHE A 138 -9.29 -0.97 9.49
C PHE A 138 -9.42 -2.50 9.29
N PRO A 139 -9.68 -3.27 10.36
CA PRO A 139 -9.98 -4.70 10.27
C PRO A 139 -11.17 -5.06 9.37
N SER A 140 -12.05 -4.09 9.07
CA SER A 140 -13.15 -4.22 8.13
C SER A 140 -12.72 -4.22 6.65
N GLY A 141 -11.45 -3.93 6.36
CA GLY A 141 -10.91 -3.78 5.00
C GLY A 141 -11.04 -2.37 4.43
N TYR A 142 -11.71 -1.46 5.15
CA TYR A 142 -11.76 -0.05 4.81
C TYR A 142 -10.44 0.65 5.12
N ILE A 143 -10.06 1.58 4.25
CA ILE A 143 -8.84 2.36 4.35
C ILE A 143 -9.26 3.82 4.52
N LEU A 144 -8.95 4.40 5.67
CA LEU A 144 -9.02 5.85 5.85
C LEU A 144 -7.79 6.46 5.19
N VAL A 145 -8.01 7.43 4.30
CA VAL A 145 -6.96 8.17 3.61
C VAL A 145 -7.09 9.62 4.06
N ASN A 146 -6.10 10.14 4.78
CA ASN A 146 -6.08 11.55 5.15
C ASN A 146 -5.21 12.33 4.16
N THR A 147 -5.69 13.52 3.80
CA THR A 147 -5.04 14.41 2.86
C THR A 147 -4.73 15.75 3.53
N ILE A 148 -3.84 16.53 2.93
CA ILE A 148 -3.46 17.85 3.40
C ILE A 148 -4.59 18.85 3.11
N GLU A 149 -5.11 18.85 1.89
CA GLU A 149 -6.03 19.90 1.41
C GLU A 149 -7.50 19.47 1.32
N ARG A 150 -7.79 18.17 1.24
CA ARG A 150 -9.13 17.64 0.89
C ARG A 150 -9.84 16.89 2.02
N GLY A 151 -9.32 16.97 3.24
CA GLY A 151 -9.88 16.23 4.38
C GLY A 151 -9.54 14.74 4.30
N ALA A 152 -10.54 13.88 4.47
CA ALA A 152 -10.34 12.44 4.50
C ALA A 152 -11.30 11.71 3.56
N PHE A 153 -10.84 10.59 3.01
CA PHE A 153 -11.61 9.66 2.20
C PHE A 153 -11.63 8.30 2.89
N VAL A 154 -12.71 7.53 2.69
CA VAL A 154 -12.75 6.13 3.10
C VAL A 154 -12.90 5.28 1.86
N VAL A 155 -11.88 4.48 1.57
CA VAL A 155 -11.81 3.66 0.35
C VAL A 155 -11.66 2.18 0.69
N LYS A 156 -11.94 1.28 -0.25
CA LYS A 156 -11.80 -0.17 -0.08
C LYS A 156 -11.32 -0.78 -1.39
N LEU A 157 -10.44 -1.77 -1.32
CA LEU A 157 -9.99 -2.51 -2.51
C LEU A 157 -11.18 -3.26 -3.12
N ALA A 158 -11.40 -3.09 -4.42
CA ALA A 158 -12.41 -3.84 -5.15
C ALA A 158 -12.07 -5.34 -5.17
N SER A 159 -13.07 -6.17 -4.88
CA SER A 159 -12.98 -7.62 -4.96
C SER A 159 -12.87 -8.12 -6.41
N GLU A 160 -12.36 -9.34 -6.60
CA GLU A 160 -12.30 -10.01 -7.91
C GLU A 160 -13.67 -10.06 -8.64
N ARG A 161 -14.77 -10.14 -7.88
CA ARG A 161 -16.14 -10.14 -8.42
C ARG A 161 -16.53 -8.77 -9.00
N GLU A 162 -16.03 -7.68 -8.42
CA GLU A 162 -16.26 -6.31 -8.86
C GLU A 162 -15.31 -5.94 -10.02
N ARG A 163 -14.07 -6.43 -10.00
CA ARG A 163 -13.08 -6.28 -11.10
C ARG A 163 -13.60 -6.85 -12.43
N GLY A 164 -14.37 -7.94 -12.41
CA GLY A 164 -14.92 -8.61 -13.61
C GLY A 164 -16.22 -8.02 -14.20
N ARG A 165 -16.87 -7.08 -13.52
CA ARG A 165 -18.14 -6.46 -13.96
C ARG A 165 -17.99 -5.05 -14.55
N GLY A 166 -16.75 -4.60 -14.78
CA GLY A 166 -16.47 -3.22 -15.18
C GLY A 166 -16.66 -2.26 -14.01
N GLY A 167 -16.01 -2.58 -12.89
CA GLY A 167 -16.18 -1.96 -11.56
C GLY A 167 -16.30 -0.45 -11.55
N CYS A 168 -16.99 0.05 -10.52
CA CYS A 168 -17.32 1.44 -10.23
C CYS A 168 -16.44 2.48 -10.93
N ARG A 169 -17.02 3.10 -11.96
CA ARG A 169 -16.48 4.32 -12.56
C ARG A 169 -16.90 5.50 -11.70
N VAL A 170 -16.03 5.96 -10.83
CA VAL A 170 -16.10 7.37 -10.39
C VAL A 170 -15.48 8.19 -11.51
N ASP A 171 -16.33 8.66 -12.42
CA ASP A 171 -15.92 9.59 -13.47
C ASP A 171 -15.66 10.97 -12.85
N LEU A 172 -14.40 11.32 -12.62
CA LEU A 172 -13.98 12.71 -12.33
C LEU A 172 -13.53 13.46 -13.60
N SER A 173 -13.91 12.95 -14.78
CA SER A 173 -13.97 13.61 -16.10
C SER A 173 -12.79 13.53 -17.07
N LYS A 174 -11.73 12.74 -16.82
CA LYS A 174 -10.86 12.06 -17.84
C LYS A 174 -9.53 11.58 -17.25
N GLY A 175 -9.34 10.27 -17.25
CA GLY A 175 -8.05 9.62 -17.53
C GLY A 175 -7.07 9.44 -16.38
N PHE A 176 -7.35 8.48 -15.48
CA PHE A 176 -6.53 7.32 -15.09
C PHE A 176 -7.44 6.46 -14.19
N GLU A 177 -7.55 5.16 -14.45
CA GLU A 177 -8.59 4.31 -13.81
C GLU A 177 -8.32 4.11 -12.31
N ASN A 178 -8.96 4.93 -11.47
CA ASN A 178 -9.07 4.71 -10.02
C ASN A 178 -9.76 3.37 -9.77
N LYS A 179 -9.00 2.35 -9.32
CA LYS A 179 -9.52 1.00 -9.03
C LYS A 179 -10.00 0.79 -7.60
N ILE A 180 -9.96 1.85 -6.79
CA ILE A 180 -10.31 1.80 -5.36
C ILE A 180 -11.44 2.78 -5.07
N VAL A 181 -12.66 2.56 -5.57
CA VAL A 181 -13.83 3.19 -4.94
C VAL A 181 -15.06 2.35 -5.21
N CYS A 182 -15.56 1.63 -4.21
CA CYS A 182 -16.98 1.45 -3.92
C CYS A 182 -17.17 0.59 -2.65
N ASP A 183 -18.25 0.86 -1.90
CA ASP A 183 -18.80 -0.11 -0.94
C ASP A 183 -19.37 -1.33 -1.69
N ASP A 184 -19.75 -2.39 -0.98
CA ASP A 184 -20.39 -3.61 -1.50
C ASP A 184 -21.69 -3.31 -2.30
N ASP A 185 -22.21 -2.08 -2.21
CA ASP A 185 -23.39 -1.53 -2.90
C ASP A 185 -23.05 -0.54 -4.05
N ASP A 186 -21.82 -0.50 -4.56
CA ASP A 186 -21.40 0.40 -5.65
C ASP A 186 -21.55 1.92 -5.34
N ASN A 187 -21.56 2.29 -4.05
CA ASN A 187 -21.61 3.70 -3.62
C ASN A 187 -20.21 4.29 -3.49
N VAL A 188 -20.03 5.51 -4.04
CA VAL A 188 -18.86 6.36 -3.78
C VAL A 188 -18.91 6.79 -2.32
N LEU A 189 -17.96 6.31 -1.53
CA LEU A 189 -17.83 6.71 -0.13
C LEU A 189 -17.11 8.06 -0.06
N PHE A 190 -17.84 9.08 0.38
CA PHE A 190 -17.33 10.38 0.77
C PHE A 190 -17.12 10.40 2.29
#